data_AF-A0A059ZMC5-F1
#
_entry.id   AF-A0A059ZMC5-F1
#
_cell.length_a   1.000
_cell.length_b   1.000
_cell.length_c   1.000
_cell.angle_alpha   90.00
_cell.angle_beta   90.00
_cell.angle_gamma   90.00
#
_symmetry.space_group_name_H-M   'P 1'
#
loop_
_entity.id
_entity.type
_entity.pdbx_description
1 polymer ?
#
loop_
_entity_poly.entity_id
_entity_poly.type
_entity_poly.pdbx_seq_one_letter_code
_entity_poly.pdbx_strand_id
1 'polypeptide(L)'
;MTQVLSPHRLSSARAGEQVEICAIQTSAQERRRLLGLGLRPGCLAQICQGPNAQGAVLQIGSVRIALGRPWLESIAVRRFGGPTLKAGNRQDD
;
A
#
# COMPACT_ATOMS: atom_id res chain seq x y z
N MET A 1 -2.25 21.48 -6.01
CA MET A 1 -0.86 21.35 -5.55
C MET A 1 -0.66 19.95 -5.00
N THR A 2 -0.13 19.01 -5.79
CA THR A 2 0.11 17.63 -5.34
C THR A 2 1.47 17.63 -4.63
N GLN A 3 1.47 17.62 -3.31
CA GLN A 3 2.69 17.57 -2.50
C GLN A 3 3.40 16.25 -2.81
N VAL A 4 4.50 16.29 -3.58
CA VAL A 4 5.33 15.12 -3.84
C VAL A 4 6.13 14.84 -2.58
N LEU A 5 5.56 14.04 -1.69
CA LEU A 5 6.25 13.58 -0.48
C LEU A 5 7.32 12.55 -0.86
N SER A 6 8.48 12.66 -0.23
CA SER A 6 9.59 11.72 -0.43
C SER A 6 9.14 10.27 -0.19
N PRO A 7 9.66 9.31 -0.95
CA PRO A 7 9.39 7.90 -0.70
C PRO A 7 9.86 7.52 0.71
N HIS A 8 8.98 6.90 1.48
CA HIS A 8 9.22 6.39 2.83
C HIS A 8 8.90 4.90 2.88
N ARG A 9 9.29 4.22 3.96
CA ARG A 9 8.98 2.78 4.10
C ARG A 9 7.51 2.57 4.42
N LEU A 10 6.96 1.45 3.96
CA LEU A 10 5.59 1.07 4.29
C LEU A 10 5.36 0.95 5.81
N SER A 11 6.41 0.57 6.55
CA SER A 11 6.40 0.55 8.03
C SER A 11 6.09 1.89 8.69
N SER A 12 6.33 3.01 8.01
CA SER A 12 6.09 4.37 8.53
C SER A 12 4.72 4.94 8.11
N ALA A 13 4.00 4.23 7.24
CA ALA A 13 2.66 4.63 6.83
C ALA A 13 1.63 4.39 7.95
N ARG A 14 0.48 5.09 7.88
CA ARG A 14 -0.58 5.00 8.88
C ARG A 14 -1.82 4.27 8.34
N ALA A 15 -2.57 3.64 9.24
CA ALA A 15 -3.89 3.09 8.89
C ALA A 15 -4.80 4.19 8.35
N GLY A 16 -5.55 3.89 7.28
CA GLY A 16 -6.41 4.81 6.54
C GLY A 16 -5.68 5.64 5.48
N GLU A 17 -4.34 5.59 5.43
CA GLU A 17 -3.56 6.36 4.46
C GLU A 17 -3.55 5.71 3.07
N GLN A 18 -3.66 6.53 2.03
CA GLN A 18 -3.37 6.10 0.66
C GLN A 18 -1.90 6.34 0.33
N VAL A 19 -1.27 5.30 -0.20
CA VAL A 19 0.13 5.31 -0.59
C VAL A 19 0.28 4.71 -1.98
N GLU A 20 1.22 5.23 -2.74
CA GLU A 20 1.67 4.65 -4.01
C GLU A 20 2.88 3.76 -3.73
N ILE A 21 2.88 2.54 -4.25
CA ILE A 21 4.05 1.66 -4.19
C ILE A 21 5.12 2.22 -5.14
N CYS A 22 6.27 2.67 -4.64
CA CYS A 22 7.33 3.19 -5.49
C CYS A 22 8.33 2.09 -5.90
N ALA A 23 8.74 1.26 -4.94
CA ALA A 23 9.72 0.21 -5.18
C ALA A 23 9.54 -0.95 -4.21
N ILE A 24 9.95 -2.14 -4.64
CA ILE A 24 9.86 -3.37 -3.85
C ILE A 24 11.25 -3.99 -3.83
N GLN A 25 11.96 -3.89 -2.71
CA GLN A 25 13.34 -4.34 -2.50
C GLN A 25 13.34 -5.74 -1.88
N THR A 26 13.18 -6.75 -2.73
CA THR A 26 13.09 -8.18 -2.33
C THR A 26 13.67 -9.05 -3.45
N SER A 27 13.88 -10.33 -3.17
CA SER A 27 14.37 -11.31 -4.14
C SER A 27 13.47 -11.39 -5.39
N ALA A 28 14.07 -11.80 -6.52
CA ALA A 28 13.35 -11.87 -7.80
C ALA A 28 12.13 -12.81 -7.77
N GLN A 29 12.20 -13.90 -7.00
CA GLN A 29 11.11 -14.88 -6.88
C GLN A 29 9.91 -14.30 -6.12
N GLU A 30 10.18 -13.63 -5.01
CA GLU A 30 9.19 -12.94 -4.19
C GLU A 30 8.56 -11.77 -4.93
N ARG A 31 9.37 -10.97 -5.64
CA ARG A 31 8.85 -9.91 -6.50
C ARG A 31 7.87 -10.45 -7.53
N ARG A 32 8.15 -11.60 -8.17
CA ARG A 32 7.20 -12.24 -9.10
C ARG A 32 5.90 -12.64 -8.42
N ARG A 33 5.94 -13.17 -7.19
CA ARG A 33 4.72 -13.47 -6.40
C ARG A 33 3.90 -12.21 -6.14
N LEU A 34 4.54 -11.14 -5.68
CA LEU A 34 3.87 -9.85 -5.44
C LEU A 34 3.25 -9.25 -6.71
N LEU A 35 3.98 -9.29 -7.83
CA LEU A 35 3.46 -8.84 -9.12
C LEU A 35 2.26 -9.68 -9.57
N GLY A 36 2.27 -10.98 -9.29
CA GLY A 36 1.15 -11.89 -9.53
C GLY A 36 -0.08 -11.61 -8.66
N LEU A 37 0.12 -11.08 -7.44
CA LEU A 37 -0.94 -10.61 -6.55
C LEU A 37 -1.47 -9.20 -6.93
N GLY A 38 -0.88 -8.56 -7.95
CA GLY A 38 -1.25 -7.21 -8.38
C GLY A 38 -0.50 -6.09 -7.65
N LEU A 39 0.50 -6.42 -6.81
CA LEU A 39 1.31 -5.45 -6.08
C LEU A 39 2.48 -5.02 -6.98
N ARG A 40 2.33 -3.88 -7.66
CA ARG A 40 3.30 -3.37 -8.64
C ARG A 40 3.75 -1.95 -8.28
N PRO A 41 5.00 -1.58 -8.62
CA PRO A 41 5.43 -0.19 -8.61
C PRO A 41 4.48 0.68 -9.45
N GLY A 42 4.06 1.83 -8.91
CA GLY A 42 3.06 2.74 -9.49
C GLY A 42 1.62 2.43 -9.09
N CYS A 43 1.34 1.31 -8.41
CA CYS A 43 -0.02 1.04 -7.93
C CYS A 43 -0.33 1.83 -6.66
N LEU A 44 -1.56 2.32 -6.59
CA LEU A 44 -2.14 2.91 -5.38
C LEU A 44 -2.66 1.81 -4.46
N ALA A 45 -2.28 1.90 -3.19
CA ALA A 45 -2.71 1.03 -2.12
C ALA A 45 -3.23 1.86 -0.95
N GLN A 46 -4.31 1.41 -0.33
CA GLN A 46 -4.80 1.96 0.93
C GLN A 46 -4.37 1.07 2.09
N ILE A 47 -3.80 1.64 3.13
CA ILE A 47 -3.47 0.91 4.35
C ILE A 47 -4.79 0.70 5.10
N CYS A 48 -5.38 -0.49 5.02
CA CYS A 48 -6.61 -0.81 5.77
C CYS A 48 -6.32 -1.01 7.26
N GLN A 49 -5.23 -1.71 7.56
CA GLN A 49 -4.74 -1.90 8.94
C GLN A 49 -3.28 -1.55 9.00
N GLY A 50 -2.94 -0.75 10.01
CA GLY A 50 -1.65 -0.12 10.15
C GLY A 50 -0.52 -1.14 10.32
N PRO A 51 0.70 -0.76 9.92
CA PRO A 51 1.88 -1.57 10.17
C PRO A 51 2.05 -1.75 11.69
N ASN A 52 1.80 -2.98 12.16
CA ASN A 52 1.93 -3.38 13.55
C ASN A 52 2.96 -4.52 13.67
N ALA A 53 3.06 -5.13 14.86
CA ALA A 53 4.07 -6.15 15.11
C ALA A 53 3.94 -7.38 14.19
N GLN A 54 2.75 -7.64 13.66
CA GLN A 54 2.45 -8.80 12.81
C GLN A 54 2.53 -8.46 11.31
N GLY A 55 2.22 -7.21 10.93
CA GLY A 55 2.21 -6.82 9.52
C GLY A 55 1.33 -5.60 9.24
N ALA A 56 0.94 -5.43 7.99
CA ALA A 56 -0.06 -4.46 7.57
C ALA A 56 -1.02 -5.12 6.57
N VAL A 57 -2.27 -4.65 6.53
CA VAL A 57 -3.22 -5.05 5.50
C VAL A 57 -3.38 -3.89 4.54
N LEU A 58 -3.13 -4.13 3.26
CA LEU A 58 -3.31 -3.15 2.20
C LEU A 58 -4.46 -3.55 1.29
N GLN A 59 -5.18 -2.56 0.80
CA GLN A 59 -6.17 -2.72 -0.25
C GLN A 59 -5.66 -2.09 -1.54
N ILE A 60 -5.60 -2.89 -2.59
CA ILE A 60 -5.21 -2.48 -3.95
C ILE A 60 -6.41 -2.73 -4.85
N GLY A 61 -7.10 -1.66 -5.24
CA GLY A 61 -8.38 -1.76 -5.93
C GLY A 61 -9.41 -2.56 -5.09
N SER A 62 -9.81 -3.72 -5.60
CA SER A 62 -10.77 -4.62 -4.92
C SER A 62 -10.12 -5.74 -4.10
N VAL A 63 -8.79 -5.87 -4.11
CA VAL A 63 -8.07 -6.96 -3.44
C VAL A 63 -7.48 -6.47 -2.12
N ARG A 64 -7.60 -7.26 -1.06
CA ARG A 64 -6.93 -7.05 0.23
C ARG A 64 -5.76 -8.02 0.39
N ILE A 65 -4.60 -7.48 0.71
CA ILE A 65 -3.34 -8.23 0.83
C ILE A 65 -2.78 -7.98 2.23
N ALA A 66 -2.60 -9.06 2.98
CA ALA A 66 -1.88 -9.01 4.25
C ALA A 66 -0.38 -9.18 3.97
N LEU A 67 0.42 -8.20 4.40
CA LEU A 67 1.87 -8.23 4.31
C LEU A 67 2.45 -8.37 5.70
N GLY A 68 3.28 -9.40 5.90
CA GLY A 68 4.03 -9.58 7.13
C GLY A 68 5.09 -8.48 7.32
N ARG A 69 5.56 -8.33 8.55
CA ARG A 69 6.58 -7.34 8.92
C ARG A 69 7.83 -7.24 8.02
N PRO A 70 8.49 -8.33 7.57
CA PRO A 70 9.67 -8.21 6.69
C PRO A 70 9.36 -7.49 5.37
N TRP A 71 8.15 -7.65 4.84
CA TRP A 71 7.73 -6.98 3.61
C TRP A 71 7.55 -5.47 3.79
N LEU A 72 7.14 -5.04 4.98
CA LEU A 72 6.96 -3.61 5.29
C LEU A 72 8.27 -2.83 5.22
N GLU A 73 9.39 -3.49 5.50
CA GLU A 73 10.73 -2.91 5.46
C GLU A 73 11.32 -2.89 4.05
N SER A 74 10.95 -3.87 3.23
CA SER A 74 11.38 -4.00 1.84
C SER A 74 10.63 -3.10 0.86
N ILE A 75 9.44 -2.63 1.21
CA ILE A 75 8.58 -1.87 0.30
C ILE A 75 8.70 -0.37 0.57
N ALA A 76 9.12 0.36 -0.45
CA ALA A 76 9.13 1.81 -0.47
C ALA A 76 7.82 2.33 -1.05
N VAL A 77 7.17 3.22 -0.33
CA VAL A 77 5.91 3.85 -0.71
C VAL A 77 6.00 5.36 -0.64
N ARG A 78 5.10 6.03 -1.34
CA ARG A 78 4.95 7.48 -1.29
C ARG A 78 3.53 7.81 -0.89
N ARG A 79 3.36 8.77 0.02
CA ARG A 79 2.03 9.22 0.43
C ARG A 79 1.33 9.80 -0.80
N PHE A 80 0.19 9.24 -1.14
CA PHE A 80 -0.65 9.76 -2.19
C PHE A 80 -1.68 10.68 -1.54
N GLY A 81 -1.39 12.00 -1.55
CA GLY A 81 -2.28 13.03 -1.02
C GLY A 81 -3.55 13.26 -1.86
N GLY A 82 -4.00 12.23 -2.58
CA GLY A 82 -5.28 12.25 -3.28
C GLY A 82 -6.43 12.12 -2.28
N PRO A 83 -7.65 12.55 -2.65
CA PRO A 83 -8.82 12.34 -1.81
C PRO A 83 -8.93 10.85 -1.52
N THR A 84 -8.90 10.50 -0.22
CA THR A 84 -9.15 9.13 0.23
C THR A 84 -10.41 8.64 -0.48
N LEU A 85 -10.25 7.63 -1.33
CA LEU A 85 -11.38 7.01 -2.00
C LEU A 85 -12.16 6.31 -0.88
N LYS A 86 -13.08 7.05 -0.27
CA LYS A 86 -14.06 6.53 0.67
C LYS A 86 -14.80 5.44 -0.11
N ALA A 87 -14.46 4.19 0.17
CA ALA A 87 -15.10 3.04 -0.45
C ALA A 87 -16.61 3.16 -0.21
N GLY A 88 -17.36 3.34 -1.31
CA GLY A 88 -18.81 3.17 -1.40
C GLY A 88 -19.66 3.99 -0.43
N ASN A 89 -20.01 5.22 -0.82
CA ASN A 89 -21.39 5.66 -0.53
C ASN A 89 -22.30 4.84 -1.44
N ARG A 90 -22.77 3.67 -0.97
CA ARG A 90 -23.99 3.07 -1.49
C ARG A 90 -25.13 3.80 -0.79
N GLN A 91 -25.45 4.97 -1.31
CA GLN A 91 -26.70 5.65 -1.03
C GLN A 91 -27.65 5.13 -2.11
N ASP A 92 -28.27 3.99 -1.81
CA ASP A 92 -29.41 3.48 -2.57
C ASP A 92 -30.64 4.16 -1.97
N ASP A 93 -31.46 4.70 -2.89
CA ASP A 93 -32.64 5.57 -2.78
C ASP A 93 -33.55 5.39 -1.54
#